data_AF-A0A8J3MYI4-F1
#
_entry.id   AF-A0A8J3MYI4-F1
#
_cell.length_a   1.000
_cell.length_b   1.000
_cell.length_c   1.000
_cell.angle_alpha   90.00
_cell.angle_beta   90.00
_cell.angle_gamma   90.00
#
_symmetry.space_group_name_H-M   'P 1'
#
loop_
_entity.id
_entity.type
_entity.pdbx_description
1 polymer ?
#
loop_
_entity_poly.entity_id
_entity_poly.type
_entity_poly.pdbx_seq_one_letter_code
_entity_poly.pdbx_strand_id
1 'polypeptide(L)' 'MVRGYRGELDLNNAQQTLCRKHAGAARWAFNYGLRRKQEAYKAGQKTPTAIDLHREINALKPSEP' A
#
# COMPACT_ATOMS: atom_id res chain seq x y z
N MET A 1 -14.13 -25.17 -9.18
CA MET A 1 -12.70 -25.29 -9.59
C MET A 1 -12.32 -24.06 -10.39
N VAL A 2 -11.44 -23.20 -9.88
CA VAL A 2 -10.91 -22.06 -10.67
C VAL A 2 -9.72 -22.59 -11.46
N ARG A 3 -9.80 -22.52 -12.80
CA ARG A 3 -8.67 -22.84 -13.68
C ARG A 3 -7.70 -21.66 -13.65
N GLY A 4 -6.52 -21.84 -13.07
CA GLY A 4 -5.46 -20.84 -13.13
C GLY A 4 -4.79 -20.88 -14.51
N TYR A 5 -5.14 -19.93 -15.37
CA TYR A 5 -4.40 -19.73 -16.62
C TYR A 5 -3.10 -18.99 -16.29
N ARG A 6 -1.95 -19.59 -16.57
CA ARG A 6 -0.64 -18.93 -16.44
C ARG A 6 -0.43 -18.05 -17.67
N GLY A 7 -1.04 -16.87 -17.65
CA GLY A 7 -0.75 -15.78 -18.60
C GLY A 7 0.20 -14.78 -17.99
N GLU A 8 1.26 -14.41 -18.72
CA GLU A 8 2.07 -13.23 -18.40
C GLU A 8 1.48 -12.01 -19.10
N LEU A 9 1.62 -10.83 -18.49
CA LEU A 9 1.23 -9.58 -19.12
C LEU A 9 2.33 -9.14 -20.10
N ASP A 10 2.01 -9.07 -21.39
CA ASP A 10 2.88 -8.48 -22.40
C ASP A 10 2.74 -6.94 -22.37
N LEU A 11 3.49 -6.30 -21.48
CA LEU A 11 3.39 -4.88 -21.22
C LEU A 11 4.38 -4.07 -22.07
N ASN A 12 3.90 -3.01 -22.71
CA ASN A 12 4.78 -2.02 -23.33
C ASN A 12 5.54 -1.17 -22.29
N ASN A 13 6.54 -0.41 -22.75
CA ASN A 13 7.41 0.39 -21.87
C ASN A 13 6.65 1.36 -20.94
N ALA A 14 5.58 1.97 -21.43
CA ALA A 14 4.76 2.89 -20.64
C ALA A 14 3.99 2.15 -19.54
N GLN A 15 3.39 1.01 -19.89
CA GLN A 15 2.66 0.16 -18.95
C GLN A 15 3.57 -0.43 -17.87
N GLN A 16 4.75 -0.93 -18.23
CA GLN A 16 5.73 -1.42 -17.27
C GLN A 16 6.13 -0.33 -16.25
N THR A 17 6.34 0.90 -16.74
CA THR A 17 6.64 2.06 -15.89
C THR A 17 5.50 2.32 -14.91
N LEU A 18 4.25 2.32 -15.38
CA LEU A 18 3.08 2.52 -14.52
C LEU A 18 2.93 1.40 -13.49
N CYS A 19 3.05 0.13 -13.90
CA CYS A 19 3.00 -1.01 -12.98
C CYS A 19 4.05 -0.91 -11.88
N ARG A 20 5.28 -0.53 -12.22
CA ARG A 20 6.36 -0.32 -11.22
C ARG A 20 6.04 0.82 -10.25
N LYS A 21 5.49 1.94 -10.74
CA LYS A 21 5.04 3.06 -9.88
C LYS A 21 3.95 2.63 -8.91
N HIS A 22 2.93 1.94 -9.39
CA HIS A 22 1.83 1.44 -8.55
C HIS A 22 2.30 0.38 -7.55
N ALA A 23 3.15 -0.55 -7.97
CA ALA A 23 3.76 -1.55 -7.08
C ALA A 23 4.60 -0.89 -5.98
N GLY A 24 5.35 0.17 -6.32
CA GLY A 24 6.10 0.97 -5.36
C GLY A 24 5.19 1.64 -4.33
N ALA A 25 4.12 2.31 -4.78
CA ALA A 25 3.15 2.96 -3.89
C ALA A 25 2.46 1.94 -2.96
N ALA A 26 2.05 0.79 -3.49
CA ALA A 26 1.41 -0.27 -2.70
C ALA A 26 2.36 -0.85 -1.64
N ARG A 27 3.62 -1.13 -2.02
CA ARG A 27 4.65 -1.61 -1.09
C ARG A 27 4.91 -0.62 0.03
N TRP A 28 5.01 0.66 -0.31
CA TRP A 28 5.21 1.71 0.69
C TRP A 28 4.04 1.78 1.68
N ALA A 29 2.79 1.81 1.19
CA ALA A 29 1.60 1.89 2.04
C ALA A 29 1.47 0.67 2.97
N PHE A 30 1.79 -0.53 2.46
CA PHE A 30 1.82 -1.74 3.27
C PHE A 30 2.86 -1.65 4.41
N ASN A 31 4.10 -1.28 4.07
CA ASN A 31 5.18 -1.16 5.06
C ASN A 31 4.86 -0.08 6.11
N TYR A 32 4.27 1.04 5.69
CA TYR A 32 3.81 2.08 6.60
C TYR A 32 2.79 1.53 7.60
N GLY A 33 1.73 0.88 7.10
CA GLY A 33 0.68 0.31 7.95
C GLY A 33 1.21 -0.76 8.89
N LEU A 34 2.11 -1.64 8.42
CA LEU A 34 2.74 -2.66 9.25
C LEU A 34 3.52 -2.04 10.42
N ARG A 35 4.34 -1.01 10.13
CA ARG A 35 5.08 -0.28 11.17
C ARG A 35 4.14 0.35 12.19
N ARG A 36 3.09 1.05 11.76
CA ARG A 36 2.09 1.68 12.66
C ARG A 36 1.41 0.66 13.57
N LYS A 37 1.07 -0.52 13.03
CA LYS A 37 0.49 -1.62 13.83
C LYS A 37 1.49 -2.18 14.85
N GLN A 38 2.76 -2.33 14.48
CA GLN A 38 3.82 -2.74 15.40
C GLN A 38 4.04 -1.73 16.52
N GLU A 39 4.01 -0.43 16.22
CA GLU A 39 4.09 0.65 17.21
C GLU A 39 2.93 0.59 18.21
N ALA A 40 1.68 0.49 17.70
CA ALA A 40 0.50 0.38 18.55
C ALA A 40 0.55 -0.86 19.45
N TYR A 41 0.96 -2.01 18.90
CA TYR A 41 1.11 -3.25 19.66
C TYR A 41 2.15 -3.11 20.78
N LYS A 42 3.33 -2.54 20.48
CA LYS A 42 4.38 -2.29 21.49
C LYS A 42 3.92 -1.33 22.59
N ALA A 43 3.08 -0.37 22.25
CA ALA A 43 2.51 0.59 23.19
C ALA A 43 1.30 0.04 23.98
N GLY A 44 0.86 -1.19 23.74
CA GLY A 44 -0.37 -1.74 24.34
C GLY A 44 -1.65 -1.04 23.89
N GLN A 45 -1.58 -0.32 22.76
CA GLN A 45 -2.69 0.45 22.22
C GLN A 45 -3.53 -0.39 21.25
N LYS A 46 -4.75 0.07 20.99
CA LYS A 46 -5.61 -0.51 19.97
C LYS A 46 -4.90 -0.46 18.61
N THR A 47 -4.84 -1.61 17.94
CA THR A 47 -4.28 -1.70 16.60
C THR A 47 -5.12 -0.88 15.60
N PRO A 48 -4.50 0.01 14.80
CA PRO A 48 -5.23 0.83 13.85
C PRO A 48 -5.87 -0.02 12.74
N THR A 49 -7.09 0.34 12.34
CA THR A 49 -7.82 -0.31 11.25
C THR A 49 -7.28 0.15 9.89
N ALA A 50 -7.69 -0.53 8.82
CA ALA A 50 -7.34 -0.10 7.45
C ALA A 50 -7.85 1.33 7.15
N ILE A 51 -9.01 1.70 7.70
CA ILE A 51 -9.59 3.04 7.51
C ILE A 51 -8.77 4.09 8.27
N ASP A 52 -8.33 3.79 9.50
CA ASP A 52 -7.49 4.71 10.28
C ASP A 52 -6.16 4.98 9.56
N LEU A 53 -5.50 3.92 9.10
CA LEU A 53 -4.26 4.03 8.32
C LEU A 53 -4.45 4.81 7.02
N HIS A 54 -5.59 4.63 6.33
CA HIS A 54 -5.92 5.40 5.13
C HIS A 54 -6.05 6.90 5.43
N ARG A 55 -6.72 7.27 6.53
CA ARG A 55 -6.83 8.67 6.98
C ARG A 55 -5.49 9.26 7.37
N GLU A 56 -4.66 8.52 8.11
CA GLU A 56 -3.29 8.94 8.46
C GLU A 56 -2.46 9.25 7.21
N ILE A 57 -2.47 8.36 6.22
CA ILE A 57 -1.74 8.56 4.95
C ILE A 57 -2.27 9.78 4.20
N ASN A 58 -3.59 10.00 4.17
CA ASN A 58 -4.15 11.20 3.54
C ASN A 58 -3.74 12.49 4.25
N ALA A 59 -3.64 12.48 5.59
CA ALA A 59 -3.18 13.62 6.37
C ALA A 59 -1.68 13.93 6.19
N LEU A 60 -0.88 12.92 5.82
CA LEU A 60 0.54 13.10 5.49
C LEU A 60 0.79 13.73 4.12
N LYS A 61 -0.21 13.71 3.23
CA LYS A 61 -0.06 14.41 1.95
C LYS A 61 0.11 15.89 2.26
N PRO A 62 1.14 16.56 1.71
CA PRO A 62 1.25 17.99 1.86
C PRO A 62 -0.05 18.62 1.33
N SER A 63 -0.77 19.35 2.19
CA SER A 63 -1.73 20.33 1.72
C SER A 63 -0.91 21.41 1.02
N GLU A 64 -0.98 21.46 -0.30
CA GLU A 64 -0.50 22.64 -1.03
C GLU A 64 -1.23 23.89 -0.48
N PRO A 65 -0.55 25.05 -0.34
CA PRO A 65 -1.24 26.31 -0.12
C PRO A 65 -2.16 26.68 -1.30
#